data_AF-A0AA38FZ36-F1
#
_entry.id   AF-A0AA38FZ36-F1
#
_cell.length_a   1.000
_cell.length_b   1.000
_cell.length_c   1.000
_cell.angle_alpha   90.00
_cell.angle_beta   90.00
_cell.angle_gamma   90.00
#
_symmetry.space_group_name_H-M   'P 1'
#
loop_
_entity.id
_entity.type
_entity.pdbx_description
1 polymer ?
#
loop_
_entity_poly.entity_id
_entity_poly.type
_entity_poly.pdbx_seq_one_letter_code
_entity_poly.pdbx_strand_id
1 'polypeptide(L)'
;IHSAATILDKNNLVKYDRKSGYFQVTDLGRIASYYYITHGTMATYNEHLKPTMGDIELCRLFSLSEEFKYVAVREEEKMELAKLLDRVPIPVKESLEEPSAKINVLLQAYISQLKLEGLSLTSDMVYITQRLDGTTKALLEPRIKEMELVARIRVLDTDTAWAVLGYGSDIVPSHFQIQTHNCAVSNTTGY
;
A
#
# COMPACT_ATOMS: atom_id res chain seq x y z
N ILE A 1 18.30 22.38 -11.37
CA ILE A 1 18.98 21.29 -10.62
C ILE A 1 19.02 21.57 -9.12
N HIS A 2 19.53 22.73 -8.65
CA HIS A 2 19.63 23.02 -7.20
C HIS A 2 18.29 23.06 -6.45
N SER A 3 17.19 23.52 -7.07
CA SER A 3 15.87 23.52 -6.45
C SER A 3 15.35 22.10 -6.20
N ALA A 4 15.49 21.21 -7.19
CA ALA A 4 15.09 19.80 -7.05
C ALA A 4 15.97 19.07 -6.01
N ALA A 5 17.29 19.30 -6.04
CA ALA A 5 18.24 18.78 -5.06
C ALA A 5 17.85 19.19 -3.62
N THR A 6 17.45 20.44 -3.42
CA THR A 6 17.01 20.94 -2.12
C THR A 6 15.71 20.30 -1.64
N ILE A 7 14.78 19.98 -2.54
CA ILE A 7 13.54 19.27 -2.20
C ILE A 7 13.84 17.83 -1.80
N LEU A 8 14.70 17.13 -2.54
CA LEU A 8 15.09 15.76 -2.23
C LEU A 8 15.85 15.66 -0.90
N ASP A 9 16.70 16.65 -0.61
CA ASP A 9 17.43 16.78 0.65
C ASP A 9 16.50 17.05 1.83
N LYS A 10 15.52 17.95 1.65
CA LYS A 10 14.48 18.19 2.67
C LYS A 10 13.67 16.93 3.02
N ASN A 11 13.45 16.05 2.05
CA ASN A 11 12.69 14.80 2.23
C ASN A 11 13.57 13.59 2.58
N ASN A 12 14.85 13.80 2.95
CA ASN A 12 15.80 12.75 3.32
C ASN A 12 16.07 11.69 2.23
N LEU A 13 15.83 12.00 0.95
CA LEU A 13 16.05 11.07 -0.16
C LEU A 13 17.47 11.14 -0.71
N VAL A 14 18.12 12.30 -0.61
CA VAL A 14 19.51 12.52 -1.03
C VAL A 14 20.11 13.55 -0.11
N LYS A 15 21.32 13.34 0.40
CA LYS A 15 22.05 14.38 1.10
C LYS A 15 22.74 15.28 0.08
N TYR A 16 22.40 16.57 0.06
CA TYR A 16 22.93 17.53 -0.91
C TYR A 16 23.80 18.59 -0.25
N ASP A 17 25.10 18.60 -0.57
CA ASP A 17 26.00 19.68 -0.16
C ASP A 17 25.93 20.84 -1.17
N ARG A 18 25.33 21.96 -0.73
CA ARG A 18 25.17 23.16 -1.55
C ARG A 18 26.48 23.83 -1.95
N LYS A 19 27.56 23.64 -1.19
CA LYS A 19 28.85 24.29 -1.44
C LYS A 19 29.67 23.54 -2.48
N SER A 20 29.74 22.22 -2.36
CA SER A 20 30.48 21.36 -3.30
C SER A 20 29.64 20.87 -4.48
N GLY A 21 28.31 20.94 -4.38
CA GLY A 21 27.39 20.35 -5.35
C GLY A 21 27.31 18.83 -5.27
N TYR A 22 27.88 18.21 -4.24
CA TYR A 22 27.95 16.76 -4.08
C TYR A 22 26.60 16.16 -3.62
N PHE A 23 26.29 14.99 -4.17
CA PHE A 23 25.10 14.21 -3.82
C PHE A 23 25.52 12.90 -3.16
N GLN A 24 24.94 12.62 -1.99
CA GLN A 24 25.08 11.34 -1.32
C GLN A 24 23.71 10.64 -1.26
N VAL A 25 23.66 9.42 -1.79
CA VAL A 25 22.45 8.60 -1.83
C VAL A 25 22.08 8.13 -0.42
N THR A 26 20.80 8.21 -0.05
CA THR A 26 20.27 7.63 1.18
C THR A 26 19.53 6.32 0.89
N ASP A 27 19.35 5.47 1.89
CA ASP A 27 18.59 4.22 1.72
C ASP A 27 17.12 4.52 1.35
N LEU A 28 16.51 5.55 1.95
CA LEU A 28 15.18 6.04 1.56
C LEU A 28 15.12 6.45 0.09
N GLY A 29 16.16 7.13 -0.43
CA GLY A 29 16.27 7.48 -1.85
C GLY A 29 16.36 6.27 -2.77
N ARG A 30 17.05 5.20 -2.36
CA ARG A 30 17.11 3.95 -3.12
C ARG A 30 15.75 3.27 -3.17
N ILE A 31 15.08 3.16 -2.04
CA ILE A 31 13.73 2.57 -1.93
C ILE A 31 12.74 3.35 -2.80
N ALA A 32 12.76 4.69 -2.72
CA ALA A 32 11.92 5.55 -3.53
C ALA A 32 12.16 5.33 -5.03
N SER A 33 13.43 5.27 -5.44
CA SER A 33 13.79 5.03 -6.85
C SER A 33 13.46 3.62 -7.32
N TYR A 34 13.60 2.61 -6.46
CA TYR A 34 13.39 1.21 -6.81
C TYR A 34 11.90 0.90 -7.03
N TYR A 35 11.03 1.49 -6.19
CA TYR A 35 9.59 1.31 -6.28
C TYR A 35 8.85 2.42 -7.04
N TYR A 36 9.57 3.34 -7.69
CA TYR A 36 9.02 4.46 -8.44
C TYR A 36 8.05 5.34 -7.63
N ILE A 37 8.42 5.64 -6.39
CA ILE A 37 7.59 6.42 -5.48
C ILE A 37 8.01 7.88 -5.49
N THR A 38 7.01 8.76 -5.53
CA THR A 38 7.19 10.20 -5.43
C THR A 38 7.81 10.64 -4.10
N HIS A 39 8.60 11.72 -4.16
CA HIS A 39 9.27 12.25 -2.98
C HIS A 39 8.30 12.76 -1.90
N GLY A 40 7.12 13.25 -2.29
CA GLY A 40 6.10 13.66 -1.33
C GLY A 40 5.48 12.49 -0.59
N THR A 41 5.23 11.36 -1.25
CA THR A 41 4.75 10.13 -0.57
C THR A 41 5.76 9.65 0.47
N MET A 42 7.06 9.59 0.11
CA MET A 42 8.11 9.20 1.05
C MET A 42 8.25 10.18 2.22
N ALA A 43 8.06 11.48 1.97
CA ALA A 43 8.05 12.49 3.03
C ALA A 43 6.88 12.31 4.00
N THR A 44 5.67 12.12 3.47
CA THR A 44 4.45 11.85 4.26
C THR A 44 4.65 10.61 5.14
N TYR A 45 5.23 9.55 4.57
CA TYR A 45 5.52 8.33 5.32
C TYR A 45 6.56 8.58 6.40
N ASN A 46 7.68 9.23 6.09
CA ASN A 46 8.71 9.50 7.08
C ASN A 46 8.22 10.38 8.25
N GLU A 47 7.25 11.27 8.01
CA GLU A 47 6.67 12.14 9.05
C GLU A 47 5.64 11.41 9.93
N HIS A 48 4.78 10.59 9.33
CA HIS A 48 3.62 10.01 10.03
C HIS A 48 3.84 8.56 10.48
N LEU A 49 4.80 7.84 9.90
CA LEU A 49 5.02 6.42 10.16
C LEU A 49 5.65 6.21 11.55
N LYS A 50 4.85 5.68 12.49
CA LYS A 50 5.28 5.36 13.87
C LYS A 50 5.23 3.84 14.13
N PRO A 51 6.12 3.29 14.98
CA PRO A 51 6.18 1.84 15.21
C PRO A 51 4.91 1.29 15.85
N THR A 52 4.20 2.13 16.59
CA THR A 52 2.96 1.80 17.30
C THR A 52 1.68 1.99 16.49
N MET A 53 1.77 2.21 15.17
CA MET A 53 0.57 2.45 14.34
C MET A 53 -0.24 1.17 14.19
N GLY A 54 -1.56 1.28 14.41
CA GLY A 54 -2.51 0.22 14.13
C GLY A 54 -2.99 0.22 12.68
N ASP A 55 -3.71 -0.82 12.29
CA ASP A 55 -4.19 -1.03 10.90
C ASP A 55 -5.00 0.15 10.35
N ILE A 56 -5.86 0.74 11.18
CA ILE A 56 -6.67 1.92 10.82
C ILE A 56 -5.77 3.09 10.42
N GLU A 57 -4.70 3.33 11.17
CA GLU A 57 -3.77 4.43 10.92
C GLU A 57 -2.88 4.15 9.71
N LEU A 58 -2.53 2.89 9.47
CA LEU A 58 -1.79 2.47 8.27
C LEU A 58 -2.63 2.65 7.00
N CYS A 59 -3.89 2.21 7.00
CA CYS A 59 -4.80 2.43 5.87
C CYS A 59 -4.99 3.92 5.59
N ARG A 60 -5.11 4.73 6.65
CA ARG A 60 -5.18 6.18 6.52
C ARG A 60 -3.90 6.77 5.93
N LEU A 61 -2.73 6.36 6.42
CA LEU A 61 -1.44 6.83 5.92
C LEU A 61 -1.26 6.50 4.44
N PHE A 62 -1.69 5.31 4.03
CA PHE A 62 -1.68 4.90 2.62
C PHE A 62 -2.55 5.82 1.76
N SER A 63 -3.76 6.15 2.21
CA SER A 63 -4.66 7.08 1.52
C SER A 63 -4.15 8.52 1.41
N LEU A 64 -3.11 8.90 2.15
CA LEU A 64 -2.46 10.22 2.09
C LEU A 64 -1.29 10.29 1.10
N SER A 65 -0.98 9.19 0.42
CA SER A 65 0.12 9.13 -0.54
C SER A 65 -0.12 10.09 -1.71
N GLU A 66 0.93 10.77 -2.16
CA GLU A 66 0.85 11.70 -3.29
C GLU A 66 0.54 10.98 -4.61
N GLU A 67 0.79 9.66 -4.67
CA GLU A 67 0.37 8.79 -5.77
C GLU A 67 -1.14 8.85 -6.05
N PHE A 68 -1.96 9.18 -5.03
CA PHE A 68 -3.42 9.23 -5.16
C PHE A 68 -3.98 10.64 -5.23
N LYS A 69 -3.13 11.66 -5.39
CA LYS A 69 -3.52 13.08 -5.41
C LYS A 69 -4.59 13.43 -6.44
N TYR A 70 -4.66 12.66 -7.54
CA TYR A 70 -5.61 12.89 -8.63
C TYR A 70 -6.91 12.07 -8.49
N VAL A 71 -7.01 11.22 -7.47
CA VAL A 71 -8.26 10.52 -7.15
C VAL A 71 -9.19 11.53 -6.49
N ALA A 72 -10.37 11.71 -7.04
CA ALA A 72 -11.41 12.57 -6.48
C ALA A 72 -12.71 11.77 -6.29
N VAL A 73 -13.52 12.19 -5.33
CA VAL A 73 -14.86 11.65 -5.13
C VAL A 73 -15.82 12.38 -6.06
N ARG A 74 -16.54 11.62 -6.89
CA ARG A 74 -17.59 12.13 -7.78
C ARG A 74 -18.97 11.93 -7.14
N GLU A 75 -19.96 12.75 -7.52
CA GLU A 75 -21.28 12.73 -6.86
C GLU A 75 -22.05 11.44 -7.16
N GLU A 76 -21.95 10.96 -8.39
CA GLU A 76 -22.66 9.77 -8.90
C GLU A 76 -22.24 8.45 -8.23
N GLU A 77 -21.04 8.39 -7.66
CA GLU A 77 -20.47 7.20 -7.02
C GLU A 77 -20.63 7.21 -5.48
N LYS A 78 -21.06 8.33 -4.88
CA LYS A 78 -21.19 8.46 -3.41
C LYS A 78 -22.14 7.43 -2.80
N MET A 79 -23.24 7.14 -3.47
CA MET A 79 -24.22 6.16 -2.98
C MET A 79 -23.65 4.73 -2.97
N GLU A 80 -22.86 4.38 -3.98
CA GLU A 80 -22.17 3.09 -4.03
C GLU A 80 -21.05 3.02 -3.00
N LEU A 81 -20.27 4.10 -2.85
CA LEU A 81 -19.20 4.19 -1.87
C LEU A 81 -19.72 4.06 -0.42
N ALA A 82 -20.86 4.68 -0.11
CA ALA A 82 -21.51 4.54 1.20
C ALA A 82 -21.89 3.09 1.51
N LYS A 83 -22.42 2.34 0.53
CA LYS A 83 -22.74 0.91 0.70
C LYS A 83 -21.49 0.05 0.92
N LEU A 84 -20.37 0.42 0.29
CA LEU A 84 -19.10 -0.27 0.48
C LEU A 84 -18.50 0.02 1.87
N LEU A 85 -18.66 1.25 2.37
CA LEU A 85 -18.20 1.66 3.70
C LEU A 85 -18.75 0.76 4.82
N ASP A 86 -20.02 0.33 4.71
CA ASP A 86 -20.65 -0.57 5.69
C ASP A 86 -20.18 -2.04 5.58
N ARG A 87 -19.49 -2.40 4.50
CA ARG A 87 -19.05 -3.76 4.19
C ARG A 87 -17.56 -4.00 4.40
N VAL A 88 -16.77 -2.93 4.55
CA VAL A 88 -15.32 -3.05 4.72
C VAL A 88 -14.95 -3.47 6.16
N PRO A 89 -13.90 -4.28 6.33
CA PRO A 89 -13.55 -4.83 7.65
C PRO A 89 -12.91 -3.81 8.60
N ILE A 90 -12.22 -2.78 8.08
CA ILE A 90 -11.53 -1.75 8.87
C ILE A 90 -12.34 -0.45 8.81
N PRO A 91 -12.76 0.09 9.97
CA PRO A 91 -13.49 1.35 10.02
C PRO A 91 -12.69 2.51 9.43
N VAL A 92 -13.30 3.22 8.50
CA VAL A 92 -12.76 4.45 7.88
C VAL A 92 -13.29 5.64 8.68
N LYS A 93 -12.38 6.51 9.16
CA LYS A 93 -12.74 7.66 10.01
C LYS A 93 -12.96 8.95 9.20
N GLU A 94 -12.50 8.94 7.96
CA GLU A 94 -12.59 10.03 7.00
C GLU A 94 -14.03 10.21 6.50
N SER A 95 -14.39 11.43 6.11
CA SER A 95 -15.70 11.70 5.48
C SER A 95 -15.76 11.06 4.10
N LEU A 96 -16.93 10.57 3.68
CA LEU A 96 -17.17 10.04 2.33
C LEU A 96 -16.90 11.05 1.21
N GLU A 97 -16.83 12.34 1.53
CA GLU A 97 -16.48 13.41 0.60
C GLU A 97 -14.95 13.55 0.39
N GLU A 98 -14.15 12.98 1.29
CA GLU A 98 -12.70 13.02 1.19
C GLU A 98 -12.18 11.93 0.24
N PRO A 99 -11.25 12.26 -0.68
CA PRO A 99 -10.57 11.27 -1.51
C PRO A 99 -9.92 10.15 -0.69
N SER A 100 -9.43 10.48 0.52
CA SER A 100 -8.81 9.52 1.42
C SER A 100 -9.76 8.41 1.86
N ALA A 101 -11.04 8.72 2.08
CA ALA A 101 -12.07 7.73 2.39
C ALA A 101 -12.28 6.80 1.20
N LYS A 102 -12.40 7.36 -0.01
CA LYS A 102 -12.57 6.59 -1.25
C LYS A 102 -11.41 5.62 -1.47
N ILE A 103 -10.17 6.09 -1.35
CA ILE A 103 -8.98 5.24 -1.52
C ILE A 103 -8.96 4.10 -0.49
N ASN A 104 -9.28 4.41 0.77
CA ASN A 104 -9.30 3.42 1.85
C ASN A 104 -10.37 2.34 1.61
N VAL A 105 -11.60 2.76 1.28
CA VAL A 105 -12.70 1.84 0.98
C VAL A 105 -12.39 0.99 -0.25
N LEU A 106 -11.86 1.57 -1.33
CA LEU A 106 -11.54 0.83 -2.55
C LEU A 106 -10.41 -0.18 -2.34
N LEU A 107 -9.39 0.18 -1.55
CA LEU A 107 -8.32 -0.75 -1.16
C LEU A 107 -8.91 -1.95 -0.40
N GLN A 108 -9.75 -1.68 0.59
CA GLN A 108 -10.37 -2.74 1.39
C GLN A 108 -11.37 -3.58 0.58
N ALA A 109 -12.12 -2.95 -0.32
CA ALA A 109 -13.05 -3.62 -1.23
C ALA A 109 -12.30 -4.57 -2.18
N TYR A 110 -11.14 -4.15 -2.69
CA TYR A 110 -10.28 -5.00 -3.51
C TYR A 110 -9.78 -6.22 -2.73
N ILE A 111 -9.21 -6.01 -1.53
CA ILE A 111 -8.71 -7.10 -0.66
C ILE A 111 -9.85 -8.06 -0.29
N SER A 112 -11.05 -7.52 -0.05
CA SER A 112 -12.24 -8.28 0.31
C SER A 112 -12.97 -8.88 -0.90
N GLN A 113 -12.45 -8.69 -2.13
CA GLN A 113 -13.05 -9.12 -3.40
C GLN A 113 -14.52 -8.71 -3.54
N LEU A 114 -14.87 -7.51 -3.08
CA LEU A 114 -16.22 -6.97 -3.20
C LEU A 114 -16.51 -6.60 -4.66
N LYS A 115 -17.69 -6.95 -5.14
CA LYS A 115 -18.16 -6.56 -6.46
C LYS A 115 -18.57 -5.08 -6.45
N LEU A 116 -18.03 -4.32 -7.40
CA LEU A 116 -18.47 -2.96 -7.71
C LEU A 116 -19.43 -2.99 -8.90
N GLU A 117 -20.46 -2.18 -8.83
CA GLU A 117 -21.47 -2.00 -9.88
C GLU A 117 -21.05 -0.87 -10.84
N GLY A 118 -20.33 0.14 -10.34
CA GLY A 118 -19.85 1.29 -11.10
C GLY A 118 -18.54 1.05 -11.85
N LEU A 119 -18.54 1.33 -13.17
CA LEU A 119 -17.33 1.30 -14.00
C LEU A 119 -16.29 2.36 -13.60
N SER A 120 -16.75 3.53 -13.10
CA SER A 120 -15.88 4.60 -12.58
C SER A 120 -15.07 4.10 -11.38
N LEU A 121 -15.74 3.55 -10.36
CA LEU A 121 -15.09 3.03 -9.16
C LEU A 121 -14.21 1.81 -9.46
N THR A 122 -14.60 0.96 -10.41
CA THR A 122 -13.76 -0.16 -10.86
C THR A 122 -12.45 0.34 -11.48
N SER A 123 -12.52 1.39 -12.29
CA SER A 123 -11.33 1.99 -12.91
C SER A 123 -10.39 2.60 -11.87
N ASP A 124 -10.96 3.32 -10.89
CA ASP A 124 -10.20 3.91 -9.79
C ASP A 124 -9.61 2.84 -8.86
N MET A 125 -10.33 1.73 -8.62
CA MET A 125 -9.82 0.58 -7.88
C MET A 125 -8.61 -0.04 -8.59
N VAL A 126 -8.68 -0.28 -9.91
CA VAL A 126 -7.55 -0.81 -10.68
C VAL A 126 -6.35 0.13 -10.64
N TYR A 127 -6.58 1.45 -10.70
CA TYR A 127 -5.52 2.43 -10.54
C TYR A 127 -4.84 2.35 -9.16
N ILE A 128 -5.63 2.24 -8.10
CA ILE A 128 -5.12 2.14 -6.72
C ILE A 128 -4.31 0.86 -6.54
N THR A 129 -4.80 -0.29 -7.02
CA THR A 129 -4.13 -1.59 -6.85
C THR A 129 -2.84 -1.68 -7.64
N GLN A 130 -2.77 -1.09 -8.83
CA GLN A 130 -1.52 -1.00 -9.58
C GLN A 130 -0.44 -0.20 -8.83
N ARG A 131 -0.83 0.82 -8.05
CA ARG A 131 0.11 1.64 -7.24
C ARG A 131 0.37 1.04 -5.87
N LEU A 132 -0.54 0.21 -5.36
CA LEU A 132 -0.41 -0.48 -4.08
C LEU A 132 0.87 -1.32 -4.03
N ASP A 133 1.20 -2.02 -5.11
CA ASP A 133 2.31 -2.97 -5.16
C ASP A 133 3.68 -2.33 -4.85
N GLY A 134 3.99 -1.22 -5.50
CA GLY A 134 5.24 -0.48 -5.26
C GLY A 134 5.22 0.23 -3.90
N THR A 135 4.11 0.91 -3.60
CA THR A 135 3.95 1.73 -2.39
C THR A 135 4.02 0.90 -1.11
N THR A 136 3.37 -0.26 -1.11
CA THR A 136 3.37 -1.19 0.02
C THR A 136 4.74 -1.81 0.24
N LYS A 137 5.42 -2.22 -0.83
CA LYS A 137 6.77 -2.79 -0.72
C LYS A 137 7.77 -1.76 -0.20
N ALA A 138 7.67 -0.49 -0.62
CA ALA A 138 8.50 0.57 -0.08
C ALA A 138 8.17 0.98 1.35
N LEU A 139 6.91 0.92 1.75
CA LEU A 139 6.50 1.14 3.15
C LEU A 139 7.07 0.04 4.05
N LEU A 140 7.11 -1.19 3.53
CA LEU A 140 7.60 -2.36 4.26
C LEU A 140 9.11 -2.50 4.28
N GLU A 141 9.83 -2.17 3.20
CA GLU A 141 11.28 -2.37 3.10
C GLU A 141 12.09 -1.79 4.29
N PRO A 142 11.85 -0.54 4.76
CA PRO A 142 12.54 -0.03 5.95
C PRO A 142 12.09 -0.70 7.26
N ARG A 143 11.04 -1.54 7.22
CA ARG A 143 10.39 -2.20 8.36
C ARG A 143 10.32 -3.73 8.30
N ILE A 144 10.99 -4.41 7.36
CA ILE A 144 10.92 -5.87 7.16
C ILE A 144 11.29 -6.70 8.41
N LYS A 145 11.74 -6.09 9.52
CA LYS A 145 11.92 -6.80 10.79
C LYS A 145 10.69 -6.92 11.71
N GLU A 146 9.64 -6.11 11.57
CA GLU A 146 8.59 -6.06 12.62
C GLU A 146 7.12 -6.04 12.16
N MET A 147 6.80 -5.86 10.89
CA MET A 147 5.39 -5.71 10.46
C MET A 147 4.85 -6.92 9.70
N GLU A 148 4.40 -7.91 10.47
CA GLU A 148 3.70 -9.14 10.04
C GLU A 148 2.30 -8.88 9.43
N LEU A 149 1.81 -7.63 9.51
CA LEU A 149 0.45 -7.27 9.11
C LEU A 149 0.22 -7.21 7.60
N VAL A 150 1.24 -6.88 6.81
CA VAL A 150 1.11 -6.89 5.34
C VAL A 150 1.39 -8.27 4.75
N ALA A 151 2.02 -9.18 5.51
CA ALA A 151 2.05 -10.60 5.14
C ALA A 151 0.62 -11.17 5.01
N ARG A 152 -0.35 -10.62 5.75
CA ARG A 152 -1.77 -10.99 5.65
C ARG A 152 -2.50 -10.41 4.44
N ILE A 153 -2.01 -9.28 3.90
CA ILE A 153 -2.45 -8.74 2.60
C ILE A 153 -1.80 -9.53 1.45
N ARG A 154 -0.56 -10.02 1.63
CA ARG A 154 0.17 -10.85 0.66
C ARG A 154 -0.40 -12.25 0.46
N VAL A 155 -0.95 -12.87 1.52
CA VAL A 155 -1.49 -14.25 1.44
C VAL A 155 -2.68 -14.37 0.47
N LEU A 156 -3.35 -13.27 0.09
CA LEU A 156 -4.46 -13.31 -0.88
C LEU A 156 -4.07 -12.92 -2.31
N ASP A 157 -2.87 -12.41 -2.56
CA ASP A 157 -2.48 -11.96 -3.90
C ASP A 157 -1.49 -12.90 -4.58
N THR A 158 -0.55 -13.52 -3.85
CA THR A 158 0.42 -14.42 -4.48
C THR A 158 -0.11 -15.82 -4.81
N ASP A 159 -1.20 -16.30 -4.20
CA ASP A 159 -1.78 -17.58 -4.62
C ASP A 159 -2.81 -17.40 -5.76
N THR A 160 -3.44 -16.22 -5.85
CA THR A 160 -4.51 -15.95 -6.82
C THR A 160 -4.00 -15.29 -8.11
N ALA A 161 -2.98 -14.42 -8.04
CA ALA A 161 -2.43 -13.75 -9.23
C ALA A 161 -1.63 -14.72 -10.13
N TRP A 162 -0.97 -15.73 -9.56
CA TRP A 162 -0.24 -16.74 -10.34
C TRP A 162 -1.16 -17.75 -11.01
N ALA A 163 -2.31 -18.07 -10.39
CA ALA A 163 -3.34 -18.91 -10.99
C ALA A 163 -4.04 -18.24 -12.19
N VAL A 164 -4.17 -16.90 -12.18
CA VAL A 164 -4.81 -16.13 -13.28
C VAL A 164 -3.86 -15.88 -14.45
N LEU A 165 -2.54 -15.83 -14.23
CA LEU A 165 -1.54 -15.53 -15.27
C LEU A 165 -0.90 -16.77 -15.92
N GLY A 166 -1.27 -17.99 -15.51
CA GLY A 166 -0.87 -19.22 -16.21
C GLY A 166 0.62 -19.56 -16.16
N TYR A 167 1.39 -18.99 -15.23
CA TYR A 167 2.78 -19.37 -15.00
C TYR A 167 2.83 -20.56 -14.04
N GLY A 168 3.33 -21.69 -14.53
CA GLY A 168 3.49 -22.93 -13.77
C GLY A 168 4.32 -22.74 -12.49
N SER A 169 4.01 -23.60 -11.52
CA SER A 169 4.46 -23.67 -10.12
C SER A 169 5.97 -23.76 -9.86
N ASP A 170 6.83 -23.55 -10.86
CA ASP A 170 8.28 -23.83 -10.77
C ASP A 170 9.16 -22.58 -10.55
N ILE A 171 8.57 -21.40 -10.33
CA ILE A 171 9.30 -20.14 -10.13
C ILE A 171 8.94 -19.48 -8.79
N VAL A 172 8.84 -20.27 -7.72
CA VAL A 172 8.85 -19.75 -6.35
C VAL A 172 10.28 -19.83 -5.82
N PRO A 173 10.98 -18.70 -5.57
CA PRO A 173 12.29 -18.74 -4.94
C PRO A 173 12.18 -19.43 -3.57
N SER A 174 13.03 -20.42 -3.32
CA SER A 174 13.03 -21.27 -2.12
C SER A 174 13.10 -20.52 -0.78
N HIS A 175 13.36 -19.22 -0.81
CA HIS A 175 13.35 -18.33 0.34
C HIS A 175 11.94 -17.92 0.82
N PHE A 176 10.88 -18.19 0.05
CA PHE A 176 9.48 -17.90 0.37
C PHE A 176 8.67 -19.09 0.92
N GLN A 177 9.26 -20.29 1.04
CA GLN A 177 8.55 -21.50 1.52
C GLN A 177 8.34 -21.57 3.04
N ILE A 178 8.80 -20.60 3.82
CA ILE A 178 8.73 -20.67 5.28
C ILE A 178 7.58 -19.80 5.76
N GLN A 179 6.36 -20.37 5.87
CA GLN A 179 5.39 -20.11 6.96
C GLN A 179 3.96 -20.65 6.76
N THR A 180 3.66 -21.51 5.78
CA THR A 180 2.28 -22.04 5.63
C THR A 180 2.00 -23.38 6.31
N HIS A 181 2.94 -23.96 7.06
CA HIS A 181 2.81 -25.34 7.58
C HIS A 181 2.42 -25.49 9.06
N ASN A 182 1.79 -24.50 9.71
CA ASN A 182 1.38 -24.67 11.12
C ASN A 182 -0.03 -24.18 11.49
N CYS A 183 -0.90 -23.93 10.52
CA CYS A 183 -2.25 -23.45 10.82
C CYS A 183 -3.36 -24.27 10.13
N ALA A 184 -3.33 -25.59 10.23
CA ALA A 184 -4.53 -26.44 10.09
C ALA A 184 -4.20 -27.94 10.25
N VAL A 185 -4.16 -28.47 11.48
CA VAL A 185 -4.66 -29.83 11.77
C VAL A 185 -5.27 -29.86 13.19
N SER A 186 -6.55 -29.51 13.23
CA SER A 186 -7.63 -30.14 14.02
C SER A 186 -7.46 -30.42 15.52
N ASN A 187 -8.19 -29.64 16.31
CA ASN A 187 -9.06 -30.20 17.34
C ASN A 187 -10.15 -31.06 16.66
N THR A 188 -10.08 -32.39 16.82
CA THR A 188 -11.24 -33.28 16.78
C THR A 188 -10.89 -34.62 17.44
N THR A 189 -11.67 -35.01 18.46
CA THR A 189 -11.87 -36.37 19.02
C THR A 189 -10.63 -37.08 19.61
N GLY A 190 -10.55 -37.46 20.89
CA GLY A 190 -11.59 -38.04 21.75
C GLY A 190 -11.74 -39.53 21.47
N TYR A 191 -10.88 -40.36 22.10
CA TYR A 191 -11.08 -41.68 22.72
C TYR A 191 -9.73 -42.32 23.03
#